data_AF-Q9APJ3-F1
#
_entry.id   AF-Q9APJ3-F1
#
_cell.length_a   1.000
_cell.length_b   1.000
_cell.length_c   1.000
_cell.angle_alpha   90.00
_cell.angle_beta   90.00
_cell.angle_gamma   90.00
#
_symmetry.space_group_name_H-M   'P 1'
#
loop_
_entity.id
_entity.type
_entity.pdbx_description
1 polymer ?
#
loop_
_entity_poly.entity_id
_entity_poly.type
_entity_poly.pdbx_seq_one_letter_code
_entity_poly.pdbx_strand_id
1 'polypeptide(L)'
;MIVIAIIAILAAIALPMYQDYVAKSQVSAGLAEITPGKVQAETRIAEGKAVTTAQADVGLQSSTSRCDIAVSVDPSGAATLTCTLKGNAQINGQTIQWTRAADTANGNTGVWTCTT
;
A
#
# COMPACT_ATOMS: atom_id res chain seq x y z
N MET A 1 -27.43 31.56 24.70
CA MET A 1 -26.65 30.30 24.67
C MET A 1 -26.91 29.43 23.42
N ILE A 2 -27.62 29.94 22.40
CA ILE A 2 -27.95 29.19 21.17
C ILE A 2 -26.73 28.96 20.24
N VAL A 3 -25.77 29.89 20.27
CA VAL A 3 -24.59 29.86 19.39
C VAL A 3 -23.71 28.64 19.67
N ILE A 4 -23.53 28.27 20.93
CA ILE A 4 -22.71 27.11 21.33
C ILE A 4 -23.34 25.81 20.83
N ALA A 5 -24.67 25.70 20.89
CA ALA A 5 -25.41 24.53 20.39
C ALA A 5 -25.27 24.38 18.87
N ILE A 6 -25.32 25.48 18.12
CA ILE A 6 -25.16 25.46 16.65
C ILE A 6 -23.71 25.06 16.28
N ILE A 7 -22.69 25.61 16.98
CA ILE A 7 -21.28 25.24 16.74
C ILE A 7 -21.04 23.76 17.04
N ALA A 8 -21.65 23.21 18.11
CA ALA A 8 -21.52 21.80 18.46
C ALA A 8 -22.09 20.87 17.38
N ILE A 9 -23.25 21.21 16.80
CA ILE A 9 -23.88 20.40 15.73
C ILE A 9 -23.04 20.48 14.45
N LEU A 10 -22.55 21.66 14.07
CA LEU A 10 -21.71 21.82 12.88
C LEU A 10 -20.37 21.08 13.02
N ALA A 11 -19.72 21.15 14.18
CA ALA A 11 -18.49 20.45 14.46
C ALA A 11 -18.66 18.92 14.40
N ALA A 12 -19.79 18.40 14.88
CA ALA A 12 -20.08 16.97 14.85
C ALA A 12 -20.19 16.39 13.43
N ILE A 13 -20.60 17.19 12.43
CA ILE A 13 -20.71 16.76 11.02
C ILE A 13 -19.40 17.02 10.26
N ALA A 14 -18.74 18.14 10.53
CA ALA A 14 -17.52 18.52 9.83
C ALA A 14 -16.35 17.60 10.17
N LEU A 15 -16.17 17.25 11.46
CA LEU A 15 -15.01 16.46 11.90
C LEU A 15 -14.92 15.07 11.25
N PRO A 16 -15.99 14.24 11.19
CA PRO A 16 -15.93 12.94 10.52
C PRO A 16 -15.55 13.05 9.04
N MET A 17 -16.09 14.06 8.35
CA MET A 17 -15.82 14.27 6.93
C MET A 17 -14.35 14.61 6.69
N TYR A 18 -13.77 15.48 7.51
CA TYR A 18 -12.33 15.78 7.42
C TYR A 18 -11.46 14.54 7.69
N GLN A 19 -11.84 13.69 8.63
CA GLN A 19 -11.10 12.45 8.91
C GLN A 19 -11.11 11.51 7.69
N ASP A 20 -12.24 11.37 7.00
CA ASP A 20 -12.34 10.56 5.78
C ASP A 20 -11.43 11.07 4.65
N TYR A 21 -11.35 12.40 4.46
CA TYR A 21 -10.45 13.00 3.46
C TYR A 21 -8.97 12.76 3.80
N VAL A 22 -8.60 12.90 5.07
CA VAL A 22 -7.24 12.62 5.54
C VAL A 22 -6.91 11.14 5.39
N ALA A 23 -7.84 10.24 5.74
CA ALA A 23 -7.69 8.80 5.59
C ALA A 23 -7.45 8.41 4.12
N LYS A 24 -8.27 8.92 3.18
CA LYS A 24 -8.09 8.68 1.74
C LYS A 24 -6.74 9.17 1.23
N SER A 25 -6.29 10.33 1.71
CA SER A 25 -4.98 10.89 1.33
C SER A 25 -3.82 10.07 1.87
N GLN A 26 -3.96 9.47 3.06
CA GLN A 26 -2.95 8.59 3.64
C GLN A 26 -2.89 7.23 2.94
N VAL A 27 -4.04 6.68 2.52
CA VAL A 27 -4.13 5.46 1.70
C VAL A 27 -3.41 5.66 0.37
N SER A 28 -3.65 6.77 -0.34
CA SER A 28 -2.98 7.05 -1.61
C SER A 28 -1.49 7.30 -1.45
N ALA A 29 -1.07 7.94 -0.35
CA ALA A 29 0.34 8.10 -0.01
C ALA A 29 1.03 6.76 0.24
N GLY A 30 0.43 5.87 1.05
CA GLY A 30 0.97 4.53 1.29
C GLY A 30 1.09 3.69 0.00
N LEU A 31 0.10 3.79 -0.89
CA LEU A 31 0.16 3.15 -2.21
C LEU A 31 1.32 3.70 -3.06
N ALA A 32 1.53 5.02 -3.04
CA ALA A 32 2.63 5.65 -3.77
C ALA A 32 4.01 5.21 -3.25
N GLU A 33 4.15 4.93 -1.95
CA GLU A 33 5.39 4.45 -1.35
C GLU A 33 5.76 3.02 -1.79
N ILE A 34 4.79 2.12 -1.96
CA ILE A 34 5.06 0.73 -2.40
C ILE A 34 5.13 0.55 -3.93
N THR A 35 4.53 1.48 -4.69
CA THR A 35 4.51 1.44 -6.16
C THR A 35 5.89 1.36 -6.84
N PRO A 36 6.94 2.10 -6.41
CA PRO A 36 8.26 1.99 -7.05
C PRO A 36 8.89 0.59 -6.90
N GLY A 37 8.55 -0.16 -5.84
CA GLY A 37 9.05 -1.52 -5.64
C GLY A 37 8.59 -2.51 -6.71
N LYS A 38 7.50 -2.22 -7.44
CA LYS A 38 7.04 -3.06 -8.56
C LYS A 38 8.10 -3.16 -9.66
N VAL A 39 8.73 -2.03 -10.00
CA VAL A 39 9.74 -1.98 -11.06
C VAL A 39 10.95 -2.81 -10.69
N GLN A 40 11.42 -2.68 -9.44
CA GLN A 40 12.56 -3.46 -8.95
C GLN A 40 12.22 -4.95 -8.81
N ALA A 41 10.99 -5.28 -8.40
CA ALA A 41 10.52 -6.66 -8.39
C ALA A 41 10.51 -7.27 -9.81
N GLU A 42 10.05 -6.53 -10.81
CA GLU A 42 10.11 -6.96 -12.22
C GLU A 42 11.55 -7.20 -12.70
N THR A 43 12.47 -6.30 -12.38
CA THR A 43 13.88 -6.47 -12.73
C THR A 43 14.44 -7.76 -12.13
N ARG A 44 14.13 -8.06 -10.86
CA ARG A 44 14.59 -9.30 -10.21
C ARG A 44 14.00 -10.57 -10.83
N ILE A 45 12.71 -10.53 -11.18
CA ILE A 45 12.04 -11.64 -11.86
C ILE A 45 12.69 -11.87 -13.22
N ALA A 46 12.94 -10.80 -13.99
CA ALA A 46 13.60 -10.88 -15.29
C ALA A 46 15.05 -11.40 -15.21
N GLU A 47 15.77 -11.09 -14.13
CA GLU A 47 17.11 -11.61 -13.85
C GLU A 47 17.10 -13.05 -13.30
N GLY A 48 15.94 -13.63 -13.01
CA GLY A 48 15.81 -14.98 -12.45
C GLY A 48 16.42 -15.12 -11.04
N LYS A 49 16.45 -14.03 -10.27
CA LYS A 49 17.02 -14.04 -8.91
C LYS A 49 16.16 -14.88 -7.96
N ALA A 50 16.81 -15.51 -6.98
CA ALA A 50 16.13 -16.32 -5.96
C ALA A 50 15.07 -15.52 -5.18
N VAL A 51 14.15 -16.28 -4.55
CA VAL A 51 13.08 -15.73 -3.70
C VAL A 51 13.64 -14.71 -2.73
N THR A 52 13.02 -13.55 -2.64
CA THR A 52 13.36 -12.55 -1.62
C THR A 52 12.14 -12.07 -0.87
N THR A 53 12.32 -11.87 0.43
CA THR A 53 11.38 -11.18 1.31
C THR A 53 11.96 -9.88 1.87
N ALA A 54 13.16 -9.50 1.42
CA ALA A 54 13.83 -8.29 1.88
C ALA A 54 13.34 -7.08 1.10
N GLN A 55 12.89 -6.05 1.80
CA GLN A 55 12.41 -4.80 1.19
C GLN A 55 13.54 -4.07 0.46
N ALA A 56 14.76 -4.14 1.01
CA ALA A 56 15.95 -3.54 0.40
C ALA A 56 16.28 -4.12 -0.98
N ASP A 57 15.95 -5.40 -1.23
CA ASP A 57 16.18 -6.06 -2.52
C ASP A 57 15.31 -5.48 -3.64
N VAL A 58 14.17 -4.86 -3.29
CA VAL A 58 13.27 -4.15 -4.22
C VAL A 58 13.34 -2.64 -4.05
N GLY A 59 14.38 -2.13 -3.37
CA GLY A 59 14.59 -0.69 -3.17
C GLY A 59 13.57 -0.02 -2.27
N LEU A 60 12.87 -0.78 -1.42
CA LEU A 60 11.91 -0.28 -0.44
C LEU A 60 12.50 -0.26 0.96
N GLN A 61 12.04 0.69 1.77
CA GLN A 61 12.29 0.70 3.21
C GLN A 61 11.36 -0.32 3.90
N SER A 62 11.78 -0.87 5.03
CA SER A 62 10.93 -1.79 5.80
C SER A 62 9.73 -1.09 6.44
N SER A 63 9.90 0.18 6.80
CA SER A 63 8.87 1.01 7.41
C SER A 63 9.05 2.46 6.99
N THR A 64 7.94 3.15 6.78
CA THR A 64 7.85 4.58 6.51
C THR A 64 6.92 5.23 7.53
N SER A 65 6.72 6.54 7.42
CA SER A 65 5.77 7.27 8.26
C SER A 65 4.30 6.84 8.06
N ARG A 66 3.98 6.18 6.93
CA ARG A 66 2.62 5.80 6.54
C ARG A 66 2.41 4.32 6.35
N CYS A 67 3.47 3.52 6.35
CA CYS A 67 3.39 2.14 5.93
C CYS A 67 4.43 1.26 6.62
N ASP A 68 4.02 0.09 7.12
CA ASP A 68 4.95 -1.05 7.28
C ASP A 68 4.90 -1.91 6.02
N ILE A 69 6.05 -2.07 5.38
CA ILE A 69 6.16 -2.69 4.06
C ILE A 69 6.65 -4.12 4.23
N ALA A 70 5.89 -5.09 3.73
CA ALA A 70 6.31 -6.47 3.55
C ALA A 70 6.43 -6.77 2.05
N VAL A 71 7.46 -7.53 1.68
CA VAL A 71 7.73 -7.90 0.28
C VAL A 71 7.88 -9.40 0.21
N SER A 72 7.40 -9.98 -0.88
CA SER A 72 7.69 -11.34 -1.30
C SER A 72 7.79 -11.34 -2.82
N VAL A 73 8.94 -11.74 -3.36
CA VAL A 73 9.14 -11.88 -4.80
C VAL A 73 9.64 -13.29 -5.06
N ASP A 74 8.93 -14.01 -5.92
CA ASP A 74 9.22 -15.37 -6.32
C ASP A 74 9.81 -15.40 -7.75
N PRO A 75 10.85 -16.21 -8.02
CA PRO A 75 11.42 -16.35 -9.36
C PRO A 75 10.45 -16.92 -10.40
N SER A 76 9.34 -17.55 -9.98
CA SER A 76 8.24 -17.97 -10.88
C SER A 76 7.42 -16.80 -11.43
N GLY A 77 7.73 -15.57 -11.02
CA GLY A 77 7.05 -14.35 -11.46
C GLY A 77 5.91 -13.91 -10.54
N ALA A 78 5.61 -14.66 -9.48
CA ALA A 78 4.67 -14.19 -8.45
C ALA A 78 5.35 -13.15 -7.55
N ALA A 79 4.70 -12.02 -7.30
CA ALA A 79 5.22 -11.02 -6.37
C ALA A 79 4.10 -10.39 -5.56
N THR A 80 4.40 -10.06 -4.31
CA THR A 80 3.49 -9.43 -3.37
C THR A 80 4.23 -8.32 -2.64
N LEU A 81 3.71 -7.10 -2.71
CA LEU A 81 4.17 -5.96 -1.93
C LEU A 81 3.01 -5.49 -1.08
N THR A 82 3.09 -5.70 0.22
CA THR A 82 2.05 -5.36 1.18
C THR A 82 2.45 -4.14 1.97
N CYS A 83 1.55 -3.17 2.06
CA CYS A 83 1.64 -2.01 2.90
C CYS A 83 0.61 -2.11 4.02
N THR A 84 1.06 -2.14 5.27
CA THR A 84 0.18 -1.98 6.43
C THR A 84 0.14 -0.51 6.81
N LEU A 85 -1.00 0.14 6.62
CA LEU A 85 -1.17 1.57 6.77
C LEU A 85 -1.03 2.01 8.24
N LYS A 86 -0.33 3.13 8.42
CA LYS A 86 -0.16 3.84 9.68
C LYS A 86 -0.71 5.27 9.59
N GLY A 87 -1.48 5.67 10.60
CA GLY A 87 -1.94 7.06 10.70
C GLY A 87 -3.33 7.18 11.31
N ASN A 88 -4.27 7.66 10.52
CA ASN A 88 -5.64 7.91 10.96
C ASN A 88 -6.26 6.62 11.53
N ALA A 89 -6.94 6.74 12.67
CA ALA A 89 -7.57 5.63 13.38
C ALA A 89 -8.52 4.79 12.49
N GLN A 90 -9.11 5.39 11.45
CA GLN A 90 -9.99 4.68 10.51
C GLN A 90 -9.24 3.70 9.58
N ILE A 91 -7.96 3.94 9.30
CA ILE A 91 -7.15 3.14 8.36
C ILE A 91 -5.98 2.42 9.03
N ASN A 92 -5.71 2.72 10.30
CA ASN A 92 -4.57 2.18 11.01
C ASN A 92 -4.69 0.64 11.10
N GLY A 93 -3.69 -0.07 10.57
CA GLY A 93 -3.68 -1.53 10.50
C GLY A 93 -4.42 -2.14 9.31
N GLN A 94 -5.05 -1.32 8.44
CA GLN A 94 -5.55 -1.81 7.16
C GLN A 94 -4.39 -2.05 6.19
N THR A 95 -4.57 -2.97 5.25
CA THR A 95 -3.56 -3.32 4.25
C THR A 95 -3.89 -2.72 2.90
N ILE A 96 -2.85 -2.46 2.11
CA ILE A 96 -2.95 -2.28 0.66
C ILE A 96 -1.82 -3.10 0.05
N GLN A 97 -2.12 -3.84 -0.99
CA GLN A 97 -1.21 -4.80 -1.55
C GLN A 97 -1.16 -4.70 -3.06
N TRP A 98 0.05 -4.71 -3.61
CA TRP A 98 0.28 -5.03 -5.01
C TRP A 98 0.57 -6.52 -5.12
N THR A 99 -0.24 -7.23 -5.91
CA THR A 99 0.02 -8.63 -6.27
C THR A 99 0.32 -8.72 -7.75
N ARG A 100 1.34 -9.50 -8.11
CA ARG A 100 1.67 -9.89 -9.47
C ARG A 100 1.37 -11.37 -9.62
N ALA A 101 0.57 -11.72 -10.62
CA ALA A 101 0.38 -13.12 -10.98
C ALA A 101 1.70 -13.75 -11.48
N ALA A 102 1.88 -15.05 -11.26
CA ALA A 102 3.03 -15.78 -11.82
C ALA A 102 3.01 -15.75 -13.35
N ASP A 103 4.19 -15.84 -13.96
CA ASP A 103 4.27 -16.00 -15.41
C ASP A 103 3.75 -17.40 -15.78
N THR A 104 2.90 -17.47 -16.80
CA THR A 104 2.37 -18.77 -17.26
C THR A 104 3.30 -19.32 -18.34
N ALA A 105 3.48 -20.65 -18.37
CA ALA A 105 4.36 -21.36 -19.30
C ALA A 105 4.09 -21.07 -20.80
N ASN A 106 2.97 -20.42 -21.12
CA ASN A 106 2.56 -20.02 -22.47
C ASN A 106 3.01 -18.60 -22.87
N GLY A 107 3.90 -17.95 -22.11
CA GLY A 107 4.45 -16.63 -22.44
C GLY A 107 3.59 -15.44 -22.01
N ASN A 108 2.61 -15.66 -21.14
CA ASN A 108 1.83 -14.57 -20.53
C ASN A 108 2.59 -13.97 -19.36
N THR A 109 2.90 -12.67 -19.46
CA THR A 109 3.51 -11.88 -18.39
C THR A 109 2.52 -11.69 -17.24
N GLY A 110 2.99 -11.84 -16.01
CA GLY A 110 2.23 -11.59 -14.81
C GLY A 110 1.67 -10.17 -14.75
N VAL A 111 0.38 -10.04 -14.45
CA VAL A 111 -0.30 -8.73 -14.32
C VAL A 111 -0.27 -8.29 -12.87
N TRP A 112 0.03 -7.00 -12.64
CA TRP A 112 -0.09 -6.38 -11.33
C TRP A 112 -1.53 -5.95 -11.04
N THR A 113 -2.05 -6.36 -9.89
CA THR A 113 -3.33 -5.94 -9.36
C THR A 113 -3.16 -5.32 -7.97
N CYS A 114 -3.92 -4.25 -7.70
CA CYS A 114 -3.97 -3.62 -6.39
C CYS A 114 -5.17 -4.20 -5.63
N THR A 115 -4.94 -4.65 -4.40
CA THR A 115 -5.98 -5.15 -3.49
C THR A 115 -5.84 -4.44 -2.16
N THR A 116 -6.93 -3.95 -1.60
CA THR A 116 -6.99 -3.38 -0.24
C THR A 116 -7.37 -4.47 0.76
#